data_AF-A0A5C2H5Z1-F1
#
_entry.id   AF-A0A5C2H5Z1-F1
#
_cell.length_a   1.000
_cell.length_b   1.000
_cell.length_c   1.000
_cell.angle_alpha   90.00
_cell.angle_beta   90.00
_cell.angle_gamma   90.00
#
_symmetry.space_group_name_H-M   'P 1'
#
loop_
_entity.id
_entity.type
_entity.pdbx_description
1 polymer ?
#
loop_
_entity_poly.entity_id
_entity_poly.type
_entity_poly.pdbx_seq_one_letter_code
_entity_poly.pdbx_strand_id
1 'polypeptide(L)'
;MLDKIKHYYKLVKEKKIDIIAINLGILGVLVGIVFSTPIINQIFVWFILFGVCIRLYDFTEKIEHDIVPYDFNRILPPPKKDAKKFR
;
A
#
# COMPACT_ATOMS: atom_id res chain seq x y z
N MET A 1 -7.91 -16.53 2.46
CA MET A 1 -6.56 -16.04 2.09
C MET A 1 -6.58 -14.54 1.84
N LEU A 2 -7.52 -14.06 1.02
CA LEU A 2 -7.78 -12.64 0.74
C LEU A 2 -8.04 -11.78 2.00
N ASP A 3 -8.82 -12.30 2.97
CA ASP A 3 -9.10 -11.55 4.21
C ASP A 3 -7.88 -11.32 5.08
N LYS A 4 -6.94 -12.28 5.12
CA LYS A 4 -5.67 -12.10 5.83
C LYS A 4 -4.85 -10.99 5.18
N ILE A 5 -4.81 -10.95 3.84
CA ILE A 5 -4.10 -9.91 3.08
C ILE A 5 -4.71 -8.53 3.36
N LYS A 6 -6.04 -8.39 3.32
CA LYS A 6 -6.73 -7.15 3.70
C LYS A 6 -6.43 -6.73 5.14
N HIS A 7 -6.39 -7.67 6.07
CA HIS A 7 -6.10 -7.38 7.47
C HIS A 7 -4.66 -6.88 7.67
N TYR A 8 -3.67 -7.55 7.06
CA TYR A 8 -2.28 -7.10 7.10
C TYR A 8 -2.09 -5.75 6.40
N TYR A 9 -2.77 -5.53 5.28
CA TYR A 9 -2.74 -4.25 4.57
C TYR A 9 -3.33 -3.12 5.42
N LYS A 10 -4.45 -3.38 6.10
CA LYS A 10 -5.06 -2.44 7.05
C LYS A 10 -4.12 -2.10 8.21
N LEU A 11 -3.42 -3.09 8.76
CA LEU A 11 -2.42 -2.88 9.82
C LEU A 11 -1.21 -2.08 9.33
N VAL A 12 -0.73 -2.33 8.11
CA VAL A 12 0.36 -1.56 7.49
C VAL A 12 -0.05 -0.09 7.30
N LYS A 13 -1.29 0.14 6.89
CA LYS A 13 -1.90 1.47 6.69
C LYS A 13 -2.13 2.22 8.00
N GLU A 14 -2.67 1.56 9.02
CA GLU A 14 -2.88 2.15 10.35
C GLU A 14 -1.57 2.53 11.04
N LYS A 15 -0.51 1.74 10.80
CA LYS A 15 0.79 1.92 11.44
C LYS A 15 1.70 2.92 10.71
N LYS A 16 1.23 3.54 9.62
CA LYS A 16 1.95 4.58 8.86
C LYS A 16 3.40 4.19 8.52
N ILE A 17 3.58 2.94 8.10
CA ILE A 17 4.91 2.38 7.81
C ILE A 17 5.59 3.13 6.66
N ASP A 18 4.79 3.66 5.73
CA ASP A 18 5.22 4.55 4.64
C ASP A 18 5.92 5.80 5.17
N ILE A 19 5.31 6.50 6.13
CA ILE A 19 5.87 7.73 6.72
C ILE A 19 7.14 7.40 7.51
N ILE A 20 7.13 6.30 8.27
CA ILE A 20 8.30 5.86 9.04
C ILE A 20 9.46 5.52 8.09
N ALA A 21 9.20 4.77 7.02
CA ALA A 21 10.22 4.41 6.03
C ALA A 21 10.81 5.62 5.31
N ILE A 22 9.96 6.58 4.91
CA ILE A 22 10.40 7.84 4.29
C ILE A 22 11.26 8.64 5.26
N ASN A 23 10.80 8.82 6.52
CA ASN A 23 11.53 9.57 7.53
C ASN A 23 12.89 8.92 7.87
N LEU A 24 12.93 7.59 7.98
CA LEU A 24 14.16 6.84 8.23
C LEU A 24 15.14 6.97 7.07
N GLY A 25 14.63 6.94 5.83
CA GLY A 25 15.40 7.21 4.62
C GLY A 25 15.99 8.61 4.59
N ILE A 26 15.20 9.64 4.87
CA ILE A 26 15.66 11.04 4.94
C ILE A 26 16.75 11.20 6.01
N LEU A 27 16.54 10.63 7.21
CA LEU A 27 17.52 10.65 8.29
C LEU A 27 18.84 9.99 7.87
N GLY A 28 18.79 8.84 7.21
CA GLY A 28 19.98 8.14 6.75
C GLY A 28 20.73 8.87 5.64
N VAL A 29 20.02 9.57 4.75
CA VAL A 29 20.66 10.46 3.76
C VAL A 29 21.33 11.66 4.43
N LEU A 30 20.69 12.28 5.43
CA LEU A 30 21.30 13.38 6.19
C LEU A 30 22.59 12.92 6.90
N VAL A 31 22.55 11.74 7.53
CA VAL A 31 23.73 11.13 8.15
C VAL A 31 24.81 10.85 7.11
N GLY A 32 24.47 10.26 5.96
CA GLY A 32 25.44 9.97 4.91
C GLY A 32 26.09 11.21 4.29
N ILE A 33 25.38 12.35 4.25
CA ILE A 33 25.94 13.65 3.88
C ILE A 33 26.93 14.14 4.96
N VAL A 34 26.53 14.14 6.23
CA VAL A 34 27.38 14.62 7.34
C VAL A 34 28.69 13.82 7.44
N PHE A 35 28.63 12.50 7.28
CA PHE A 35 29.81 11.63 7.33
C PHE A 35 30.52 11.49 5.98
N SER A 36 30.06 12.17 4.91
CA SER A 36 30.63 12.11 3.55
C SER A 36 30.83 10.69 3.03
N THR A 37 29.94 9.77 3.42
CA THR A 37 29.98 8.36 3.05
C THR A 37 28.96 8.09 1.94
N PRO A 38 29.37 8.05 0.66
CA PRO A 38 28.46 7.95 -0.48
C PRO A 38 27.67 6.63 -0.50
N ILE A 39 28.23 5.56 0.06
CA ILE A 39 27.59 4.23 0.17
C ILE A 39 26.33 4.30 1.04
N ILE A 40 26.37 5.08 2.12
CA ILE A 40 25.23 5.26 3.03
C ILE A 40 24.09 5.96 2.27
N ASN A 41 24.39 7.04 1.56
CA ASN A 41 23.38 7.74 0.76
C ASN A 41 22.73 6.83 -0.30
N GLN A 42 23.53 6.01 -0.99
CA GLN A 42 22.97 5.08 -1.99
C GLN A 42 21.99 4.09 -1.38
N ILE A 43 22.29 3.53 -0.20
CA ILE A 43 21.41 2.55 0.47
C ILE A 43 20.13 3.24 1.00
N PHE A 44 20.25 4.42 1.61
CA PHE A 44 19.10 5.08 2.22
C PHE A 44 18.13 5.71 1.22
N VAL A 45 18.58 6.04 0.01
CA VAL A 45 17.67 6.46 -1.09
C VAL A 45 16.67 5.35 -1.44
N TRP A 46 17.05 4.07 -1.34
CA TRP A 46 16.11 2.96 -1.56
C TRP A 46 14.99 2.92 -0.53
N PHE A 47 15.25 3.29 0.73
CA PHE A 47 14.21 3.39 1.75
C PHE A 47 13.20 4.50 1.44
N ILE A 48 13.68 5.63 0.94
CA ILE A 48 12.81 6.73 0.48
C ILE A 48 11.97 6.27 -0.71
N LEU A 49 12.61 5.65 -1.72
CA LEU A 49 11.94 5.15 -2.92
C LEU A 49 10.85 4.14 -2.56
N PHE A 50 11.16 3.17 -1.68
CA PHE A 50 10.22 2.15 -1.25
C PHE A 50 9.03 2.74 -0.49
N GLY A 51 9.28 3.68 0.43
CA GLY A 51 8.22 4.38 1.15
C GLY A 51 7.32 5.22 0.23
N VAL A 52 7.90 5.89 -0.77
CA VAL A 52 7.15 6.65 -1.78
C VAL A 52 6.32 5.74 -2.68
N CYS A 53 6.85 4.57 -3.09
CA CYS A 53 6.11 3.58 -3.87
C CYS A 53 4.88 3.06 -3.11
N ILE A 54 5.03 2.73 -1.82
CA ILE A 54 3.90 2.30 -0.98
C ILE A 54 2.84 3.40 -0.91
N ARG A 55 3.27 4.66 -0.72
CA ARG A 55 2.36 5.79 -0.62
C ARG A 55 1.64 6.10 -1.94
N LEU A 56 2.32 5.96 -3.07
CA LEU A 56 1.74 6.07 -4.41
C LEU A 56 0.73 4.95 -4.67
N TYR A 57 1.01 3.73 -4.21
CA TYR A 57 0.06 2.63 -4.31
C TYR A 57 -1.18 2.89 -3.46
N ASP A 58 -1.03 3.33 -2.20
CA ASP A 58 -2.14 3.72 -1.34
C ASP A 58 -2.96 4.90 -1.91
N PHE A 59 -2.30 5.85 -2.56
CA PHE A 59 -2.96 6.95 -3.27
C PHE A 59 -3.74 6.44 -4.47
N THR A 60 -3.18 5.51 -5.24
CA THR A 60 -3.83 4.90 -6.39
C THR A 60 -5.04 4.07 -5.96
N GLU A 61 -4.92 3.26 -4.91
CA GLU A 61 -6.04 2.49 -4.34
C GLU A 61 -7.15 3.43 -3.84
N LYS A 62 -6.78 4.53 -3.17
CA LYS A 62 -7.74 5.53 -2.70
C LYS A 62 -8.46 6.21 -3.88
N ILE A 63 -7.73 6.55 -4.93
CA ILE A 63 -8.30 7.12 -6.16
C ILE A 63 -9.21 6.12 -6.85
N GLU A 64 -8.81 4.86 -6.95
CA GLU A 64 -9.61 3.81 -7.58
C GLU A 64 -10.91 3.59 -6.80
N HIS A 65 -10.85 3.58 -5.46
CA HIS A 65 -12.05 3.51 -4.61
C HIS A 65 -12.95 4.76 -4.68
N ASP A 66 -12.40 5.93 -5.00
CA ASP A 66 -13.12 7.22 -5.05
C ASP A 66 -13.68 7.51 -6.46
N ILE A 67 -12.95 7.14 -7.51
CA ILE A 67 -13.33 7.29 -8.93
C ILE A 67 -14.24 6.16 -9.39
N VAL A 68 -14.10 4.95 -8.83
CA VAL A 68 -14.93 3.80 -9.18
C VAL A 68 -15.94 3.57 -8.05
N PRO A 69 -17.14 4.18 -8.09
CA PRO A 69 -18.25 3.79 -7.23
C PRO A 69 -18.89 2.50 -7.74
N TYR A 70 -18.09 1.51 -8.18
CA TYR A 70 -18.63 0.24 -8.67
C TYR A 70 -18.97 -0.63 -7.49
N ASP A 71 -20.21 -0.46 -7.04
CA ASP A 71 -20.97 -1.57 -6.53
C ASP A 71 -21.13 -2.59 -7.66
N PHE A 72 -20.12 -3.46 -7.84
CA PHE A 72 -20.17 -4.55 -8.81
C PHE A 72 -21.41 -5.44 -8.59
N ASN A 73 -21.99 -5.45 -7.37
CA ASN A 73 -23.25 -6.15 -7.09
C ASN A 73 -24.49 -5.44 -7.64
N ARG A 74 -24.39 -4.16 -8.04
CA ARG A 74 -25.43 -3.42 -8.76
C ARG A 74 -25.36 -3.62 -10.27
N ILE A 75 -24.19 -3.94 -10.80
CA ILE A 75 -23.91 -4.02 -12.24
C ILE A 75 -23.95 -5.47 -12.71
N LEU A 76 -23.51 -6.39 -11.86
CA LEU A 76 -23.71 -7.81 -12.08
C LEU A 76 -25.12 -8.17 -11.60
N PRO A 77 -25.97 -8.78 -12.44
CA PRO A 77 -27.26 -9.28 -11.98
C PRO A 77 -27.00 -10.24 -10.81
N PRO A 78 -27.82 -10.18 -9.74
CA PRO A 78 -27.65 -11.06 -8.59
C PRO A 78 -27.60 -12.51 -9.07
N PRO A 79 -26.69 -13.34 -8.53
CA PRO A 79 -26.56 -14.72 -8.97
C PRO A 79 -27.92 -15.39 -8.90
N LYS A 80 -28.39 -15.96 -10.02
CA LYS A 80 -29.68 -16.66 -10.08
C LYS A 80 -29.69 -17.72 -9.00
N LYS A 81 -30.66 -17.65 -8.08
CA LYS A 81 -30.90 -18.61 -6.99
C LYS A 81 -31.45 -19.96 -7.49
N ASP A 82 -31.01 -20.41 -8.65
CA ASP A 82 -31.49 -21.63 -9.29
C ASP A 82 -30.36 -22.65 -9.47
N ALA A 83 -29.51 -22.79 -8.45
CA ALA A 83 -28.79 -24.04 -8.26
C ALA A 83 -29.68 -24.92 -7.38
N LYS A 84 -30.46 -25.77 -8.05
CA LYS A 84 -31.00 -27.05 -7.56
C LYS A 84 -30.68 -27.33 -6.10
N LYS A 85 -31.75 -27.30 -5.29
CA LYS A 85 -32.05 -28.24 -4.20
C LYS A 85 -31.20 -29.52 -4.32
N PHE A 86 -30.02 -29.53 -3.70
CA PHE A 86 -29.28 -30.78 -3.46
C PHE A 86 -30.04 -31.50 -2.35
N ARG A 87 -30.85 -32.45 -2.78
CA ARG A 87 -31.41 -33.53 -1.98
C ARG A 87 -30.85 -34.82 -2.55
#